data_AF-A0A6P5SRT0-F1
#
_entry.id   AF-A0A6P5SRT0-F1
#
_cell.length_a   1.000
_cell.length_b   1.000
_cell.length_c   1.000
_cell.angle_alpha   90.00
_cell.angle_beta   90.00
_cell.angle_gamma   90.00
#
_symmetry.space_group_name_H-M   'P 1'
#
loop_
_entity.id
_entity.type
_entity.pdbx_description
1 polymer ?
#
loop_
_entity_poly.entity_id
_entity_poly.type
_entity_poly.pdbx_seq_one_letter_code
_entity_poly.pdbx_strand_id
1 'polypeptide(L)'
;MGKPSLSLGLTIFVSLSLTASSYSISSSSSCSPIFLKPSSPSTSPKATPSDLLSLLGSKSQSSTINPLVAQELSSCFKFLVPFTPNVNKLCQQKYPNRKVLNLKQKGDLCQREEEDELVWWPPQPVLELARLAVDSGGDPAAIQRALDPTMITVPDVEGSKVNRCELTRTPYGRRFISEELNSYLEFLFELILARGPAVGLNVSLSRYDLFHGHLFLAIDTGRLGILFHAKEYPAYDKEVFPYNMGYCQVGSNVRYDDSMNLRNILWLAPLPSNSTKAWVAPGVLVALDAHPEGIIYRDLIPEYVNFARTIYEDDLGEVAVDVNYLDVGNAKSKFQLFIC
;
A
#
# COMPACT_ATOMS: atom_id res chain seq x y z
N MET A 1 45.17 15.73 -36.68
CA MET A 1 44.89 15.44 -35.26
C MET A 1 44.27 16.70 -34.64
N GLY A 2 42.95 16.69 -34.44
CA GLY A 2 42.20 17.77 -33.80
C GLY A 2 41.01 17.15 -33.09
N LYS A 3 40.89 17.39 -31.78
CA LYS A 3 39.94 16.78 -30.85
C LYS A 3 38.48 17.16 -31.20
N PRO A 4 37.48 16.28 -31.04
CA PRO A 4 36.10 16.73 -30.89
C PRO A 4 35.79 17.05 -29.43
N SER A 5 35.21 18.23 -29.22
CA SER A 5 34.65 18.68 -27.95
C SER A 5 33.37 17.92 -27.62
N LEU A 6 33.32 17.28 -26.45
CA LEU A 6 32.10 16.71 -25.89
C LEU A 6 31.20 17.84 -25.37
N SER A 7 30.02 18.02 -25.98
CA SER A 7 28.98 18.86 -25.40
C SER A 7 28.29 18.08 -24.29
N LEU A 8 28.51 18.51 -23.04
CA LEU A 8 27.82 17.97 -21.88
C LEU A 8 26.38 18.55 -21.87
N GLY A 9 25.44 17.83 -22.47
CA GLY A 9 24.02 18.12 -22.35
C GLY A 9 23.53 17.66 -20.99
N LEU A 10 23.49 18.56 -20.02
CA LEU A 10 22.90 18.33 -18.70
C LEU A 10 21.37 18.40 -18.82
N THR A 11 20.70 17.26 -18.94
CA THR A 11 19.23 17.19 -18.87
C THR A 11 18.81 16.98 -17.42
N ILE A 12 18.35 18.05 -16.78
CA ILE A 12 17.74 18.01 -15.45
C ILE A 12 16.29 17.54 -15.63
N PHE A 13 15.93 16.36 -15.11
CA PHE A 13 14.53 15.96 -14.96
C PHE A 13 13.98 16.59 -13.70
N VAL A 14 13.01 17.50 -13.87
CA VAL A 14 12.28 18.15 -12.78
C VAL A 14 11.16 17.20 -12.35
N SER A 15 11.25 16.70 -11.12
CA SER A 15 10.14 16.05 -10.43
C SER A 15 9.08 17.11 -10.10
N LEU A 16 7.81 16.90 -10.49
CA LEU A 16 6.72 17.82 -10.16
C LEU A 16 6.29 17.60 -8.70
N SER A 17 6.94 18.29 -7.78
CA SER A 17 6.39 18.57 -6.45
C SER A 17 5.63 19.90 -6.51
N LEU A 18 4.31 19.84 -6.66
CA LEU A 18 3.48 21.05 -6.73
C LEU A 18 3.24 21.58 -5.31
N THR A 19 4.04 22.56 -4.88
CA THR A 19 3.80 23.33 -3.66
C THR A 19 2.88 24.51 -3.99
N ALA A 20 1.59 24.36 -3.68
CA ALA A 20 0.63 25.46 -3.81
C ALA A 20 0.85 26.49 -2.69
N SER A 21 1.56 27.58 -3.02
CA SER A 21 1.63 28.78 -2.19
C SER A 21 0.62 29.81 -2.72
N SER A 22 -0.45 30.04 -1.96
CA SER A 22 -1.51 30.98 -2.34
C SER A 22 -1.08 32.42 -2.02
N TYR A 23 -0.70 33.19 -3.04
CA TYR A 23 -0.62 34.65 -2.93
C TYR A 23 -2.00 35.26 -3.21
N SER A 24 -2.47 36.05 -2.25
CA SER A 24 -3.72 36.80 -2.32
C SER A 24 -3.52 38.09 -3.13
N ILE A 25 -4.22 38.21 -4.26
CA ILE A 25 -4.39 39.49 -4.96
C ILE A 25 -5.88 39.85 -4.87
N SER A 26 -6.16 40.87 -4.06
CA SER A 26 -7.47 41.48 -3.91
C SER A 26 -7.77 42.34 -5.14
N SER A 27 -8.86 42.04 -5.85
CA SER A 27 -9.52 43.03 -6.70
C SER A 27 -11.00 43.11 -6.34
N SER A 28 -11.39 44.31 -5.93
CA SER A 28 -12.71 44.70 -5.49
C SER A 28 -13.58 45.08 -6.68
N SER A 29 -14.73 44.43 -6.84
CA SER A 29 -15.87 45.03 -7.55
C SER A 29 -17.17 44.46 -7.01
N SER A 30 -17.88 45.35 -6.35
CA SER A 30 -19.19 45.24 -5.72
C SER A 30 -20.33 45.18 -6.73
N CYS A 31 -21.26 44.24 -6.53
CA CYS A 31 -22.69 44.37 -6.86
C CYS A 31 -23.52 43.39 -6.00
N SER A 32 -24.56 43.91 -5.37
CA SER A 32 -25.39 43.30 -4.30
C SER A 32 -26.43 42.28 -4.83
N PRO A 33 -27.07 41.49 -3.93
CA PRO A 33 -27.47 40.11 -4.20
C PRO A 33 -28.95 39.92 -4.52
N ILE A 34 -29.27 38.87 -5.27
CA ILE A 34 -30.57 38.19 -5.21
C ILE A 34 -30.33 36.88 -4.46
N PHE A 35 -30.74 36.85 -3.19
CA PHE A 35 -30.65 35.67 -2.33
C PHE A 35 -31.64 34.59 -2.79
N LEU A 36 -31.20 33.71 -3.68
CA LEU A 36 -31.71 32.34 -3.72
C LEU A 36 -30.90 31.55 -2.70
N LYS A 37 -31.58 31.10 -1.64
CA LYS A 37 -31.04 30.16 -0.65
C LYS A 37 -30.42 28.97 -1.40
N PRO A 38 -29.10 28.72 -1.31
CA PRO A 38 -28.59 27.41 -1.67
C PRO A 38 -29.23 26.42 -0.72
N SER A 39 -29.85 25.38 -1.27
CA SER A 39 -30.17 24.17 -0.52
C SER A 39 -28.92 23.77 0.27
N SER A 40 -29.03 23.80 1.60
CA SER A 40 -27.99 23.34 2.51
C SER A 40 -27.48 21.97 2.04
N PRO A 41 -26.16 21.78 1.82
CA PRO A 41 -25.66 20.45 1.51
C PRO A 41 -26.02 19.56 2.69
N SER A 42 -26.60 18.40 2.40
CA SER A 42 -26.78 17.34 3.39
C SER A 42 -25.41 17.03 3.98
N THR A 43 -25.16 17.48 5.22
CA THR A 43 -23.92 17.23 5.96
C THR A 43 -23.90 15.79 6.45
N SER A 44 -23.79 14.84 5.52
CA SER A 44 -23.36 13.49 5.89
C SER A 44 -21.93 13.57 6.42
N PRO A 45 -21.61 12.93 7.55
CA PRO A 45 -20.26 12.92 8.07
C PRO A 45 -19.30 12.30 7.05
N LYS A 46 -18.21 13.01 6.76
CA LYS A 46 -17.19 12.59 5.79
C LYS A 46 -16.20 11.64 6.49
N ALA A 47 -15.86 10.52 5.86
CA ALA A 47 -14.78 9.67 6.35
C ALA A 47 -13.41 10.32 6.19
N THR A 48 -12.51 10.05 7.11
CA THR A 48 -11.10 10.42 7.03
C THR A 48 -10.21 9.16 6.97
N PRO A 49 -8.97 9.27 6.47
CA PRO A 49 -7.99 8.19 6.54
C PRO A 49 -7.76 7.69 7.99
N SER A 50 -7.74 8.61 8.96
CA SER A 50 -7.62 8.27 10.39
C SER A 50 -8.80 7.45 10.91
N ASP A 51 -10.03 7.68 10.42
CA ASP A 51 -11.20 6.84 10.76
C ASP A 51 -11.00 5.41 10.24
N LEU A 52 -10.53 5.26 9.00
CA LEU A 52 -10.24 3.95 8.40
C LEU A 52 -9.19 3.18 9.23
N LEU A 53 -8.09 3.83 9.61
CA LEU A 53 -7.04 3.21 10.43
C LEU A 53 -7.51 2.90 11.86
N SER A 54 -8.34 3.77 12.44
CA SER A 54 -8.89 3.60 13.78
C SER A 54 -9.90 2.45 13.87
N LEU A 55 -10.69 2.18 12.81
CA LEU A 55 -11.56 1.00 12.73
C LEU A 55 -10.79 -0.31 12.77
N LEU A 56 -9.60 -0.32 12.15
CA LEU A 56 -8.71 -1.47 12.12
C LEU A 56 -7.75 -1.51 13.33
N GLY A 57 -7.91 -0.59 14.27
CA GLY A 57 -7.11 -0.46 15.50
C GLY A 57 -7.72 -1.17 16.71
N SER A 58 -7.51 -0.58 17.88
CA SER A 58 -8.08 -1.09 19.14
C SER A 58 -9.59 -0.81 19.23
N LYS A 59 -10.30 -1.57 20.08
CA LYS A 59 -11.73 -1.33 20.35
C LYS A 59 -12.03 0.08 20.86
N SER A 60 -11.07 0.70 21.55
CA SER A 60 -11.22 2.07 22.04
C SER A 60 -11.10 3.11 20.92
N GLN A 61 -10.32 2.82 19.88
CA GLN A 61 -10.18 3.70 18.71
C GLN A 61 -11.38 3.54 17.76
N SER A 62 -11.86 2.31 17.57
CA SER A 62 -13.03 2.11 16.72
C SER A 62 -14.32 2.68 17.34
N SER A 63 -14.42 2.79 18.67
CA SER A 63 -15.60 3.34 19.35
C SER A 63 -15.70 4.87 19.31
N THR A 64 -14.65 5.60 18.90
CA THR A 64 -14.69 7.07 18.79
C THR A 64 -15.27 7.55 17.46
N ILE A 65 -15.39 6.66 16.49
CA ILE A 65 -15.80 6.97 15.12
C ILE A 65 -17.32 7.07 15.04
N ASN A 66 -17.82 7.96 14.19
CA ASN A 66 -19.25 8.07 13.93
C ASN A 66 -19.82 6.71 13.47
N PRO A 67 -20.87 6.16 14.11
CA PRO A 67 -21.39 4.83 13.79
C PRO A 67 -21.82 4.63 12.33
N LEU A 68 -22.32 5.68 11.67
CA LEU A 68 -22.72 5.62 10.26
C LEU A 68 -21.49 5.52 9.36
N VAL A 69 -20.48 6.35 9.62
CA VAL A 69 -19.18 6.30 8.91
C VAL A 69 -18.50 4.94 9.14
N ALA A 70 -18.52 4.45 10.37
CA ALA A 70 -17.96 3.15 10.73
C ALA A 70 -18.64 2.00 9.98
N GLN A 71 -19.97 2.05 9.85
CA GLN A 71 -20.75 1.04 9.12
C GLN A 71 -20.45 1.09 7.62
N GLU A 72 -20.45 2.28 7.01
CA GLU A 72 -20.12 2.44 5.59
C GLU A 72 -18.69 1.98 5.29
N LEU A 73 -17.69 2.41 6.07
CA LEU A 73 -16.30 1.99 5.89
C LEU A 73 -16.14 0.47 6.06
N SER A 74 -16.79 -0.11 7.07
CA SER A 74 -16.74 -1.56 7.31
C SER A 74 -17.33 -2.36 6.14
N SER A 75 -18.32 -1.81 5.43
CA SER A 75 -18.91 -2.46 4.25
C SER A 75 -17.95 -2.51 3.05
N CYS A 76 -16.99 -1.57 3.01
CA CYS A 76 -15.95 -1.50 1.99
C CYS A 76 -14.74 -2.41 2.30
N PHE A 77 -14.67 -3.05 3.47
CA PHE A 77 -13.53 -3.91 3.83
C PHE A 77 -13.72 -5.33 3.29
N LYS A 78 -12.83 -5.77 2.40
CA LYS A 78 -12.74 -7.15 1.92
C LYS A 78 -11.51 -7.84 2.49
N PHE A 79 -11.70 -8.54 3.61
CA PHE A 79 -10.62 -9.18 4.34
C PHE A 79 -10.02 -10.37 3.58
N LEU A 80 -8.71 -10.31 3.31
CA LEU A 80 -7.94 -11.44 2.78
C LEU A 80 -7.58 -12.42 3.90
N VAL A 81 -7.43 -11.91 5.12
CA VAL A 81 -7.33 -12.66 6.38
C VAL A 81 -8.41 -12.15 7.32
N PRO A 82 -9.18 -13.03 7.99
CA PRO A 82 -10.23 -12.59 8.92
C PRO A 82 -9.67 -11.64 9.98
N PHE A 83 -10.34 -10.52 10.25
CA PHE A 83 -9.79 -9.51 11.18
C PHE A 83 -9.69 -9.97 12.64
N THR A 84 -10.56 -10.89 13.05
CA THR A 84 -10.60 -11.40 14.44
C THR A 84 -9.97 -12.78 14.50
N PRO A 85 -8.87 -12.96 15.25
CA PRO A 85 -8.28 -14.27 15.49
C PRO A 85 -9.31 -15.22 16.13
N ASN A 86 -9.38 -16.46 15.65
CA ASN A 86 -10.30 -17.43 16.22
C ASN A 86 -9.75 -17.98 17.55
N VAL A 87 -10.11 -17.33 18.66
CA VAL A 87 -9.64 -17.64 20.02
C VAL A 87 -9.88 -19.12 20.41
N ASN A 88 -10.89 -19.77 19.82
CA ASN A 88 -11.26 -21.16 20.15
C ASN A 88 -10.43 -22.22 19.41
N LYS A 89 -9.53 -21.83 18.51
CA LYS A 89 -8.70 -22.74 17.70
C LYS A 89 -7.20 -22.49 17.88
N LEU A 90 -6.79 -21.88 18.99
CA LEU A 90 -5.38 -21.82 19.38
C LEU A 90 -4.93 -23.25 19.76
N CYS A 91 -4.74 -24.12 18.77
CA CYS A 91 -4.10 -25.41 18.93
C CYS A 91 -2.77 -25.13 19.62
N GLN A 92 -2.61 -25.72 20.81
CA GLN A 92 -1.44 -25.65 21.67
C GLN A 92 -0.13 -25.57 20.86
N GLN A 93 0.44 -24.38 20.69
CA GLN A 93 1.78 -24.23 20.15
C GLN A 93 2.68 -23.60 21.19
N LYS A 94 3.41 -24.50 21.86
CA LYS A 94 4.74 -24.23 22.37
C LYS A 94 5.53 -23.56 21.24
N TYR A 95 6.14 -22.41 21.51
CA TYR A 95 7.20 -21.86 20.68
C TYR A 95 8.27 -22.94 20.46
N PRO A 96 8.60 -23.28 19.20
CA PRO A 96 10.01 -23.16 18.85
C PRO A 96 10.21 -22.59 17.44
N ASN A 97 11.27 -21.80 17.30
CA ASN A 97 11.98 -21.47 16.05
C ASN A 97 11.58 -22.34 14.85
N ARG A 98 10.67 -21.85 13.99
CA ARG A 98 10.33 -22.54 12.75
C ARG A 98 10.76 -21.69 11.58
N LYS A 99 11.87 -22.10 10.96
CA LYS A 99 12.33 -21.59 9.66
C LYS A 99 11.16 -21.61 8.67
N VAL A 100 10.95 -20.48 8.00
CA VAL A 100 9.87 -20.15 7.03
C VAL A 100 9.83 -21.07 5.78
N LEU A 101 10.55 -22.19 5.74
CA LEU A 101 10.77 -22.96 4.51
C LEU A 101 10.26 -24.41 4.63
N ASN A 102 8.97 -24.61 4.36
CA ASN A 102 8.39 -25.71 3.56
C ASN A 102 6.88 -25.83 3.83
N LEU A 103 6.10 -24.94 3.21
CA LEU A 103 4.63 -24.94 3.29
C LEU A 103 3.95 -25.97 2.34
N LYS A 104 4.73 -26.70 1.52
CA LYS A 104 4.23 -27.52 0.40
C LYS A 104 3.65 -28.90 0.77
N GLN A 105 3.47 -29.25 2.05
CA GLN A 105 3.06 -30.61 2.46
C GLN A 105 1.95 -30.69 3.53
N LYS A 106 1.29 -29.58 3.89
CA LYS A 106 0.16 -29.63 4.82
C LYS A 106 -1.18 -29.57 4.08
N GLY A 107 -2.22 -30.13 4.69
CA GLY A 107 -3.59 -29.99 4.17
C GLY A 107 -4.00 -28.52 4.11
N ASP A 108 -4.78 -28.17 3.10
CA ASP A 108 -5.17 -26.80 2.72
C ASP A 108 -5.71 -25.96 3.90
N LEU A 109 -6.50 -26.57 4.78
CA LEU A 109 -7.04 -25.91 5.98
C LEU A 109 -5.98 -25.55 7.02
N CYS A 110 -5.04 -26.45 7.30
CA CYS A 110 -3.97 -26.19 8.28
C CYS A 110 -2.99 -25.14 7.76
N GLN A 111 -2.76 -25.12 6.44
CA GLN A 111 -1.93 -24.09 5.81
C GLN A 111 -2.60 -22.71 5.91
N ARG A 112 -3.90 -22.63 5.63
CA ARG A 112 -4.65 -21.36 5.73
C ARG A 112 -4.66 -20.79 7.14
N GLU A 113 -4.87 -21.62 8.15
CA GLU A 113 -4.82 -21.19 9.56
C GLU A 113 -3.41 -20.70 9.96
N GLU A 114 -2.34 -21.35 9.47
CA GLU A 114 -0.96 -20.91 9.72
C GLU A 114 -0.64 -19.56 9.04
N GLU A 115 -1.13 -19.34 7.82
CA GLU A 115 -0.99 -18.07 7.12
C GLU A 115 -1.78 -16.93 7.80
N ASP A 116 -2.97 -17.23 8.34
CA ASP A 116 -3.77 -16.26 9.11
C ASP A 116 -3.02 -15.81 10.37
N GLU A 117 -2.42 -16.76 11.10
CA GLU A 117 -1.58 -16.48 12.28
C GLU A 117 -0.36 -15.62 11.91
N LEU A 118 0.27 -15.82 10.76
CA LEU A 118 1.39 -14.98 10.30
C LEU A 118 0.97 -13.54 9.97
N VAL A 119 -0.30 -13.30 9.65
CA VAL A 119 -0.80 -11.93 9.46
C VAL A 119 -1.20 -11.31 10.80
N TRP A 120 -1.85 -12.05 11.70
CA TRP A 120 -2.21 -11.54 13.02
C TRP A 120 -1.01 -11.29 13.92
N TRP A 121 -0.04 -12.21 13.89
CA TRP A 121 1.13 -12.27 14.75
C TRP A 121 2.36 -12.65 13.92
N PRO A 122 2.90 -11.70 13.11
CA PRO A 122 4.02 -11.95 12.24
C PRO A 122 5.30 -12.31 13.01
N PRO A 123 6.35 -12.79 12.31
CA PRO A 123 7.62 -13.14 12.93
C PRO A 123 8.25 -12.00 13.73
N GLN A 124 9.09 -12.38 14.69
CA GLN A 124 9.70 -11.46 15.65
C GLN A 124 10.37 -10.22 15.01
N PRO A 125 11.12 -10.31 13.89
CA PRO A 125 11.69 -9.13 13.26
C PRO A 125 10.66 -8.11 12.74
N VAL A 126 9.48 -8.57 12.33
CA VAL A 126 8.37 -7.70 11.90
C VAL A 126 7.75 -7.01 13.11
N LEU A 127 7.57 -7.74 14.21
CA LEU A 127 7.09 -7.20 15.48
C LEU A 127 8.05 -6.14 16.04
N GLU A 128 9.36 -6.38 15.96
CA GLU A 128 10.39 -5.42 16.36
C GLU A 128 10.37 -4.17 15.50
N LEU A 129 10.18 -4.30 14.18
CA LEU A 129 10.03 -3.14 13.29
C LEU A 129 8.75 -2.35 13.61
N ALA A 130 7.62 -3.03 13.85
CA ALA A 130 6.37 -2.40 14.24
C ALA A 130 6.47 -1.68 15.59
N ARG A 131 7.27 -2.22 16.52
CA ARG A 131 7.56 -1.58 17.80
C ARG A 131 8.45 -0.34 17.61
N LEU A 132 9.50 -0.46 16.80
CA LEU A 132 10.41 0.64 16.48
C LEU A 132 9.65 1.82 15.85
N ALA A 133 8.71 1.54 14.96
CA ALA A 133 7.84 2.53 14.34
C ALA A 133 7.11 3.41 15.39
N VAL A 134 6.45 2.77 16.37
CA VAL A 134 5.72 3.49 17.43
C VAL A 134 6.66 4.14 18.44
N ASP A 135 7.70 3.43 18.89
CA ASP A 135 8.63 3.93 19.91
C ASP A 135 9.48 5.12 19.38
N SER A 136 9.64 5.23 18.06
CA SER A 136 10.28 6.40 17.40
C SER A 136 9.34 7.58 17.19
N GLY A 137 8.08 7.49 17.63
CA GLY A 137 7.07 8.53 17.42
C GLY A 137 6.62 8.66 15.97
N GLY A 138 6.79 7.61 15.16
CA GLY A 138 6.49 7.65 13.73
C GLY A 138 7.59 8.26 12.87
N ASP A 139 8.86 8.27 13.30
CA ASP A 139 9.99 8.76 12.49
C ASP A 139 10.33 7.77 11.35
N PRO A 140 10.12 8.13 10.07
CA PRO A 140 10.41 7.23 8.95
C PRO A 140 11.90 6.90 8.83
N ALA A 141 12.79 7.77 9.32
CA ALA A 141 14.22 7.51 9.33
C ALA A 141 14.60 6.35 10.26
N ALA A 142 13.79 6.03 11.28
CA ALA A 142 14.02 4.87 12.13
C ALA A 142 13.89 3.56 11.34
N ILE A 143 12.92 3.48 10.43
CA ILE A 143 12.71 2.34 9.54
C ILE A 143 13.82 2.27 8.50
N GLN A 144 14.22 3.39 7.92
CA GLN A 144 15.31 3.45 6.94
C GLN A 144 16.65 3.00 7.52
N ARG A 145 16.90 3.23 8.82
CA ARG A 145 18.10 2.74 9.53
C ARG A 145 18.15 1.22 9.70
N ALA A 146 17.02 0.53 9.54
CA ALA A 146 16.96 -0.94 9.58
C ALA A 146 17.34 -1.61 8.24
N LEU A 147 17.56 -0.81 7.19
CA LEU A 147 18.01 -1.29 5.89
C LEU A 147 19.51 -1.58 5.88
N ASP A 148 19.88 -2.62 5.14
CA ASP A 148 21.25 -2.87 4.76
C ASP A 148 21.72 -1.74 3.82
N PRO A 149 22.87 -1.09 4.11
CA PRO A 149 23.38 0.00 3.27
C PRO A 149 23.79 -0.45 1.86
N THR A 150 23.89 -1.76 1.61
CA THR A 150 24.26 -2.33 0.31
C THR A 150 23.20 -2.00 -0.74
N MET A 151 23.61 -1.24 -1.76
CA MET A 151 22.78 -0.91 -2.90
C MET A 151 22.78 -2.06 -3.92
N ILE A 152 21.59 -2.53 -4.27
CA ILE A 152 21.35 -3.58 -5.25
C ILE A 152 20.75 -2.93 -6.49
N THR A 153 21.43 -3.02 -7.63
CA THR A 153 20.92 -2.48 -8.90
C THR A 153 19.65 -3.20 -9.32
N VAL A 154 18.61 -2.46 -9.69
CA VAL A 154 17.38 -3.03 -10.24
C VAL A 154 17.67 -3.47 -11.69
N PRO A 155 17.52 -4.76 -12.02
CA PRO A 155 17.75 -5.24 -13.38
C PRO A 155 16.65 -4.76 -14.33
N ASP A 156 16.77 -5.10 -15.61
CA ASP A 156 15.63 -4.93 -16.52
C ASP A 156 14.56 -5.98 -16.20
N VAL A 157 13.38 -5.52 -15.79
CA VAL A 157 12.25 -6.38 -15.39
C VAL A 157 11.29 -6.49 -16.57
N GLU A 158 11.08 -7.70 -17.06
CA GLU A 158 10.14 -8.00 -18.15
C GLU A 158 10.29 -7.07 -19.38
N GLY A 159 11.54 -6.69 -19.71
CA GLY A 159 11.85 -5.81 -20.85
C GLY A 159 11.43 -4.34 -20.66
N SER A 160 11.21 -3.91 -19.42
CA SER A 160 10.83 -2.54 -19.05
C SER A 160 11.69 -1.44 -19.69
N LYS A 161 12.99 -1.67 -19.84
CA LYS A 161 13.93 -0.68 -20.38
C LYS A 161 13.71 -0.40 -21.86
N VAL A 162 13.16 -1.35 -22.62
CA VAL A 162 12.80 -1.14 -24.05
C VAL A 162 11.80 0.01 -24.16
N ASN A 163 10.89 0.11 -23.20
CA ASN A 163 9.85 1.13 -23.16
C ASN A 163 10.25 2.37 -22.36
N ARG A 164 11.47 2.44 -21.80
CA ARG A 164 11.93 3.51 -20.88
C ARG A 164 11.10 3.57 -19.59
N CYS A 165 10.58 2.43 -19.14
CA CYS A 165 9.85 2.35 -17.88
C CYS A 165 10.82 2.20 -16.71
N GLU A 166 10.65 3.03 -15.69
CA GLU A 166 11.33 2.94 -14.40
C GLU A 166 10.30 2.54 -13.35
N LEU A 167 10.40 1.31 -12.84
CA LEU A 167 9.42 0.73 -11.90
C LEU A 167 9.65 1.13 -10.44
N THR A 168 10.84 1.64 -10.14
CA THR A 168 11.28 1.99 -8.79
C THR A 168 11.69 3.45 -8.75
N ARG A 169 11.53 4.10 -7.60
CA ARG A 169 11.92 5.51 -7.37
C ARG A 169 13.40 5.78 -7.69
N THR A 170 14.26 4.79 -7.47
CA THR A 170 15.70 4.85 -7.75
C THR A 170 16.13 3.64 -8.60
N PRO A 171 17.22 3.74 -9.39
CA PRO A 171 17.72 2.63 -10.21
C PRO A 171 18.37 1.49 -9.38
N TYR A 172 18.40 1.65 -8.07
CA TYR A 172 18.85 0.67 -7.10
C TYR A 172 17.82 0.58 -5.98
N GLY A 173 17.78 -0.56 -5.29
CA GLY A 173 17.07 -0.74 -4.03
C GLY A 173 17.99 -1.32 -2.97
N ARG A 174 17.46 -1.47 -1.77
CA ARG A 174 18.09 -2.10 -0.61
C ARG A 174 17.23 -3.25 -0.12
N ARG A 175 17.66 -3.90 0.96
CA ARG A 175 16.89 -4.89 1.71
C ARG A 175 17.00 -4.56 3.18
N PHE A 176 16.10 -5.11 4.00
CA PHE A 176 16.30 -5.08 5.44
C PHE A 176 17.49 -5.95 5.83
N ILE A 177 18.18 -5.59 6.92
CA ILE A 177 19.27 -6.41 7.49
C ILE A 177 18.76 -7.80 7.89
N SER A 178 17.51 -7.88 8.33
CA SER A 178 16.85 -9.15 8.67
C SER A 178 16.33 -9.85 7.41
N GLU A 179 16.91 -11.00 7.06
CA GLU A 179 16.41 -11.86 5.98
C GLU A 179 14.97 -12.32 6.21
N GLU A 180 14.61 -12.64 7.45
CA GLU A 180 13.25 -13.08 7.81
C GLU A 180 12.20 -11.99 7.58
N LEU A 181 12.55 -10.72 7.85
CA LEU A 181 11.69 -9.59 7.51
C LEU A 181 11.49 -9.45 6.00
N ASN A 182 12.57 -9.60 5.21
CA ASN A 182 12.46 -9.61 3.75
C ASN A 182 11.54 -10.75 3.29
N SER A 183 11.75 -11.99 3.76
CA SER A 183 10.89 -13.13 3.41
C SER A 183 9.42 -12.92 3.80
N TYR A 184 9.14 -12.22 4.90
CA TYR A 184 7.77 -11.88 5.28
C TYR A 184 7.12 -10.90 4.29
N LEU A 185 7.86 -9.93 3.78
CA LEU A 185 7.35 -9.02 2.75
C LEU A 185 7.04 -9.76 1.45
N GLU A 186 7.91 -10.69 1.01
CA GLU A 186 7.62 -11.58 -0.14
C GLU A 186 6.35 -12.39 0.09
N PHE A 187 6.21 -12.94 1.29
CA PHE A 187 5.01 -13.68 1.71
C PHE A 187 3.73 -12.84 1.58
N LEU A 188 3.74 -11.55 1.92
CA LEU A 188 2.55 -10.70 1.76
C LEU A 188 2.13 -10.58 0.29
N PHE A 189 3.07 -10.39 -0.64
CA PHE A 189 2.78 -10.34 -2.08
C PHE A 189 2.17 -11.66 -2.58
N GLU A 190 2.79 -12.79 -2.21
CA GLU A 190 2.30 -14.11 -2.59
C GLU A 190 0.93 -14.43 -1.96
N LEU A 191 0.69 -13.99 -0.72
CA LEU A 191 -0.57 -14.17 -0.03
C LEU A 191 -1.71 -13.38 -0.68
N ILE A 192 -1.45 -12.13 -1.08
CA ILE A 192 -2.42 -11.30 -1.82
C ILE A 192 -2.75 -11.96 -3.15
N LEU A 193 -1.75 -12.45 -3.90
CA LEU A 193 -1.96 -13.19 -5.15
C LEU A 193 -2.86 -14.42 -4.93
N ALA A 194 -2.56 -15.22 -3.89
CA ALA A 194 -3.28 -16.46 -3.62
C ALA A 194 -4.73 -16.22 -3.14
N ARG A 195 -4.97 -15.17 -2.36
CA ARG A 195 -6.26 -14.93 -1.69
C ARG A 195 -7.15 -13.89 -2.34
N GLY A 196 -6.58 -13.02 -3.17
CA GLY A 196 -7.31 -12.00 -3.92
C GLY A 196 -8.56 -12.53 -4.64
N PRO A 197 -8.49 -13.66 -5.37
CA PRO A 197 -9.66 -14.18 -6.09
C PRO A 197 -10.87 -14.46 -5.19
N ALA A 198 -10.65 -14.84 -3.92
CA ALA A 198 -11.73 -15.12 -2.97
C ALA A 198 -12.56 -13.88 -2.59
N VAL A 199 -12.00 -12.67 -2.79
CA VAL A 199 -12.68 -11.40 -2.54
C VAL A 199 -13.02 -10.65 -3.84
N GLY A 200 -12.83 -11.27 -5.01
CA GLY A 200 -13.06 -10.65 -6.31
C GLY A 200 -11.88 -9.83 -6.87
N LEU A 201 -10.71 -9.90 -6.22
CA LEU A 201 -9.49 -9.23 -6.65
C LEU A 201 -8.62 -10.22 -7.45
N ASN A 202 -8.70 -10.19 -8.77
CA ASN A 202 -7.82 -11.01 -9.62
C ASN A 202 -6.57 -10.21 -10.00
N VAL A 203 -5.42 -10.63 -9.46
CA VAL A 203 -4.12 -9.98 -9.65
C VAL A 203 -3.09 -10.97 -10.15
N SER A 204 -2.02 -10.43 -10.70
CA SER A 204 -0.82 -11.12 -11.15
C SER A 204 0.40 -10.39 -10.61
N LEU A 205 1.48 -11.12 -10.36
CA LEU A 205 2.77 -10.52 -10.05
C LEU A 205 3.48 -10.22 -11.37
N SER A 206 3.43 -8.96 -11.79
CA SER A 206 4.08 -8.44 -13.00
C SER A 206 4.31 -6.94 -12.84
N ARG A 207 5.15 -6.37 -13.71
CA ARG A 207 5.43 -4.93 -13.73
C ARG A 207 4.22 -4.04 -14.01
N TYR A 208 3.09 -4.61 -14.44
CA TYR A 208 1.86 -3.87 -14.73
C TYR A 208 0.82 -3.93 -13.61
N ASP A 209 0.93 -4.92 -12.73
CA ASP A 209 -0.10 -5.27 -11.75
C ASP A 209 0.48 -5.17 -10.34
N LEU A 210 0.39 -6.22 -9.51
CA LEU A 210 0.87 -6.18 -8.13
C LEU A 210 2.39 -6.38 -8.11
N PHE A 211 3.15 -5.28 -7.99
CA PHE A 211 4.61 -5.35 -7.85
C PHE A 211 5.18 -4.40 -6.79
N HIS A 212 4.38 -3.49 -6.24
CA HIS A 212 4.88 -2.56 -5.23
C HIS A 212 3.85 -2.24 -4.15
N GLY A 213 4.35 -1.65 -3.07
CA GLY A 213 3.55 -0.99 -2.05
C GLY A 213 4.40 0.00 -1.25
N HIS A 214 3.74 0.89 -0.54
CA HIS A 214 4.36 1.96 0.22
C HIS A 214 4.33 1.64 1.71
N LEU A 215 5.49 1.47 2.33
CA LEU A 215 5.61 1.27 3.77
C LEU A 215 5.48 2.64 4.44
N PHE A 216 4.45 2.82 5.26
CA PHE A 216 4.13 4.08 5.92
C PHE A 216 3.97 3.91 7.43
N LEU A 217 4.05 5.03 8.14
CA LEU A 217 3.82 5.15 9.56
C LEU A 217 2.54 5.95 9.78
N ALA A 218 1.50 5.27 10.27
CA ALA A 218 0.16 5.83 10.40
C ALA A 218 0.13 7.12 11.22
N ILE A 219 -0.63 8.11 10.74
CA ILE A 219 -0.87 9.37 11.46
C ILE A 219 -1.39 9.06 12.88
N ASP A 220 -0.97 9.85 13.85
CA ASP A 220 -1.32 9.80 15.28
C ASP A 220 -0.82 8.57 16.07
N THR A 221 -0.68 7.41 15.43
CA THR A 221 -0.37 6.15 16.12
C THR A 221 1.04 5.64 15.87
N GLY A 222 1.69 6.08 14.79
CA GLY A 222 2.96 5.54 14.32
C GLY A 222 2.87 4.06 13.93
N ARG A 223 1.65 3.52 13.73
CA ARG A 223 1.45 2.12 13.38
C ARG A 223 2.05 1.85 12.01
N LEU A 224 2.91 0.83 11.94
CA LEU A 224 3.51 0.39 10.69
C LEU A 224 2.44 -0.21 9.76
N GLY A 225 2.38 0.27 8.52
CA GLY A 225 1.47 -0.23 7.50
C GLY A 225 2.12 -0.28 6.13
N ILE A 226 1.56 -1.09 5.23
CA ILE A 226 1.91 -1.11 3.81
C ILE A 226 0.62 -0.91 3.01
N LEU A 227 0.62 0.08 2.12
CA LEU A 227 -0.41 0.24 1.11
C LEU A 227 0.11 -0.34 -0.20
N PHE A 228 -0.45 -1.47 -0.64
CA PHE A 228 -0.14 -2.06 -1.94
C PHE A 228 -1.09 -1.54 -2.99
N HIS A 229 -0.54 -1.37 -4.20
CA HIS A 229 -1.32 -1.04 -5.38
C HIS A 229 -1.26 -2.20 -6.37
N ALA A 230 -2.41 -2.84 -6.56
CA ALA A 230 -2.61 -3.75 -7.67
C ALA A 230 -3.07 -2.98 -8.92
N LYS A 231 -2.99 -3.65 -10.08
CA LYS A 231 -3.44 -3.14 -11.38
C LYS A 231 -2.90 -1.74 -11.65
N GLU A 232 -1.62 -1.54 -11.37
CA GLU A 232 -0.96 -0.23 -11.39
C GLU A 232 -1.02 0.43 -12.77
N TYR A 233 -0.87 -0.36 -13.82
CA TYR A 233 -0.89 0.12 -15.19
C TYR A 233 -1.97 -0.59 -15.99
N PRO A 234 -3.26 -0.20 -15.91
CA PRO A 234 -4.29 -0.73 -16.79
C PRO A 234 -3.95 -0.47 -18.26
N ALA A 235 -4.27 -1.43 -19.12
CA ALA A 235 -4.07 -1.32 -20.55
C ALA A 235 -4.87 -0.14 -21.12
N TYR A 236 -4.24 0.64 -22.00
CA TYR A 236 -4.92 1.72 -22.68
C TYR A 236 -6.03 1.16 -23.56
N ASP A 237 -7.25 1.64 -23.34
CA ASP A 237 -8.42 1.29 -24.13
C ASP A 237 -9.23 2.56 -24.39
N LYS A 238 -9.49 2.88 -25.66
CA LYS A 238 -10.14 4.16 -26.02
C LYS A 238 -11.56 4.29 -25.46
N GLU A 239 -12.24 3.19 -25.20
CA GLU A 239 -13.64 3.17 -24.74
C GLU A 239 -13.72 3.03 -23.22
N VAL A 240 -12.86 2.20 -22.63
CA VAL A 240 -12.95 1.81 -21.22
C VAL A 240 -11.94 2.55 -20.34
N PHE A 241 -10.72 2.80 -20.83
CA PHE A 241 -9.65 3.47 -20.08
C PHE A 241 -8.76 4.33 -21.00
N PRO A 242 -9.26 5.50 -21.45
CA PRO A 242 -8.58 6.33 -22.45
C PRO A 242 -7.47 7.21 -21.84
N TYR A 243 -6.80 6.72 -20.81
CA TYR A 243 -5.76 7.46 -20.08
C TYR A 243 -4.38 6.91 -20.41
N ASN A 244 -3.48 7.80 -20.80
CA ASN A 244 -2.07 7.48 -21.03
C ASN A 244 -1.28 7.68 -19.73
N MET A 245 -0.81 6.57 -19.14
CA MET A 245 -0.03 6.54 -17.90
C MET A 245 1.48 6.52 -18.15
N GLY A 246 1.91 6.76 -19.39
CA GLY A 246 3.31 6.88 -19.76
C GLY A 246 3.99 5.54 -20.09
N TYR A 247 5.32 5.53 -19.97
CA TYR A 247 6.18 4.47 -20.47
C TYR A 247 5.94 3.09 -19.84
N CYS A 248 5.51 3.07 -18.58
CA CYS A 248 5.26 1.82 -17.87
C CYS A 248 3.95 1.13 -18.26
N GLN A 249 3.00 1.87 -18.86
CA GLN A 249 1.75 1.31 -19.39
C GLN A 249 1.94 0.55 -20.71
N VAL A 250 3.01 0.84 -21.45
CA VAL A 250 3.23 0.29 -22.79
C VAL A 250 3.34 -1.23 -22.73
N GLY A 251 2.43 -1.90 -23.44
CA GLY A 251 2.36 -3.37 -23.50
C GLY A 251 1.61 -4.01 -22.33
N SER A 252 0.94 -3.22 -21.48
CA SER A 252 0.11 -3.77 -20.40
C SER A 252 -1.05 -4.61 -20.96
N ASN A 253 -1.33 -5.71 -20.26
CA ASN A 253 -2.48 -6.59 -20.48
C ASN A 253 -3.51 -6.51 -19.33
N VAL A 254 -3.30 -5.61 -18.36
CA VAL A 254 -4.18 -5.44 -17.21
C VAL A 254 -5.50 -4.83 -17.68
N ARG A 255 -6.61 -5.54 -17.48
CA ARG A 255 -7.93 -5.06 -17.88
C ARG A 255 -8.43 -4.03 -16.87
N TYR A 256 -9.01 -2.96 -17.38
CA TYR A 256 -9.78 -2.02 -16.57
C TYR A 256 -11.23 -2.50 -16.46
N ASP A 257 -11.60 -3.03 -15.29
CA ASP A 257 -12.94 -3.55 -14.99
C ASP A 257 -13.29 -3.29 -13.50
N ASP A 258 -14.38 -3.88 -13.00
CA ASP A 258 -14.83 -3.67 -11.62
C ASP A 258 -13.81 -4.14 -10.56
N SER A 259 -12.87 -5.03 -10.91
CA SER A 259 -11.80 -5.44 -9.98
C SER A 259 -10.84 -4.29 -9.64
N MET A 260 -10.84 -3.19 -10.42
CA MET A 260 -10.14 -1.95 -10.06
C MET A 260 -10.65 -1.34 -8.75
N ASN A 261 -11.88 -1.66 -8.31
CA ASN A 261 -12.40 -1.22 -7.01
C ASN A 261 -11.57 -1.74 -5.84
N LEU A 262 -10.94 -2.90 -5.99
CA LEU A 262 -10.23 -3.60 -4.92
C LEU A 262 -8.71 -3.43 -5.00
N ARG A 263 -8.24 -2.46 -5.79
CA ARG A 263 -6.81 -2.33 -6.10
C ARG A 263 -5.94 -1.88 -4.92
N ASN A 264 -6.53 -1.17 -3.95
CA ASN A 264 -5.83 -0.71 -2.77
C ASN A 264 -5.88 -1.82 -1.72
N ILE A 265 -4.75 -2.45 -1.43
CA ILE A 265 -4.67 -3.46 -0.38
C ILE A 265 -3.88 -2.89 0.77
N LEU A 266 -4.47 -2.91 1.97
CA LEU A 266 -3.87 -2.40 3.18
C LEU A 266 -3.42 -3.57 4.06
N TRP A 267 -2.13 -3.57 4.39
CA TRP A 267 -1.60 -4.34 5.50
C TRP A 267 -1.27 -3.40 6.65
N LEU A 268 -1.66 -3.76 7.88
CA LEU A 268 -1.17 -3.09 9.08
C LEU A 268 -0.52 -4.11 9.99
N ALA A 269 0.68 -3.80 10.48
CA ALA A 269 1.33 -4.60 11.51
C ALA A 269 0.51 -4.59 12.81
N PRO A 270 0.71 -5.54 13.74
CA PRO A 270 0.10 -5.46 15.06
C PRO A 270 0.44 -4.13 15.75
N LEU A 271 -0.53 -3.54 16.46
CA LEU A 271 -0.34 -2.26 17.14
C LEU A 271 0.20 -2.50 18.55
N PRO A 272 1.43 -2.08 18.88
CA PRO A 272 1.97 -2.26 20.22
C PRO A 272 1.22 -1.41 21.26
N SER A 273 1.18 -1.91 22.50
CA SER A 273 0.74 -1.11 23.65
C SER A 273 1.90 -0.34 24.28
N ASN A 274 1.60 0.52 25.24
CA ASN A 274 2.61 1.19 26.08
C ASN A 274 3.48 0.21 26.89
N SER A 275 3.06 -1.06 27.03
CA SER A 275 3.87 -2.13 27.63
C SER A 275 4.69 -2.85 26.57
N THR A 276 5.91 -3.24 26.91
CA THR A 276 6.88 -3.89 26.00
C THR A 276 6.45 -5.26 25.47
N LYS A 277 5.43 -5.89 26.06
CA LYS A 277 5.00 -7.26 25.71
C LYS A 277 3.56 -7.39 25.24
N ALA A 278 2.78 -6.30 25.28
CA ALA A 278 1.35 -6.35 24.96
C ALA A 278 1.05 -5.60 23.67
N TRP A 279 0.07 -6.11 22.92
CA TRP A 279 -0.42 -5.59 21.66
C TRP A 279 -1.90 -5.23 21.81
N VAL A 280 -2.32 -4.09 21.29
CA VAL A 280 -3.70 -3.59 21.42
C VAL A 280 -4.58 -3.97 20.23
N ALA A 281 -3.98 -4.31 19.10
CA ALA A 281 -4.66 -4.80 17.90
C ALA A 281 -3.78 -5.82 17.16
N PRO A 282 -4.37 -6.88 16.58
CA PRO A 282 -3.63 -7.81 15.72
C PRO A 282 -3.25 -7.16 14.39
N GLY A 283 -2.36 -7.80 13.64
CA GLY A 283 -2.13 -7.41 12.25
C GLY A 283 -3.36 -7.68 11.37
N VAL A 284 -3.46 -6.97 10.25
CA VAL A 284 -4.60 -7.06 9.34
C VAL A 284 -4.13 -7.00 7.90
N LEU A 285 -4.80 -7.74 7.02
CA LEU A 285 -4.63 -7.68 5.57
C LEU A 285 -5.99 -7.61 4.88
N VAL A 286 -6.28 -6.49 4.25
CA VAL A 286 -7.61 -6.15 3.73
C VAL A 286 -7.52 -5.42 2.40
N ALA A 287 -8.35 -5.81 1.43
CA ALA A 287 -8.56 -5.01 0.22
C ALA A 287 -9.66 -3.96 0.50
N LEU A 288 -9.40 -2.72 0.12
CA LEU A 288 -10.27 -1.58 0.33
C LEU A 288 -11.14 -1.37 -0.92
N ASP A 289 -12.44 -1.61 -0.78
CA ASP A 289 -13.42 -1.48 -1.86
C ASP A 289 -13.76 -0.01 -2.13
N ALA A 290 -13.14 0.50 -3.18
CA ALA A 290 -13.31 1.83 -3.73
C ALA A 290 -14.38 1.87 -4.84
N HIS A 291 -15.48 1.11 -4.71
CA HIS A 291 -16.59 1.22 -5.65
C HIS A 291 -17.16 2.65 -5.69
N PRO A 292 -17.60 3.16 -6.86
CA PRO A 292 -18.01 4.56 -7.02
C PRO A 292 -19.13 5.06 -6.09
N GLU A 293 -19.97 4.16 -5.58
CA GLU A 293 -21.05 4.47 -4.64
C GLU A 293 -20.60 4.41 -3.17
N GLY A 294 -19.37 3.94 -2.91
CA GLY A 294 -18.83 3.66 -1.60
C GLY A 294 -18.19 4.87 -0.94
N ILE A 295 -18.14 4.84 0.39
CA ILE A 295 -17.56 5.92 1.19
C ILE A 295 -16.06 6.12 0.91
N ILE A 296 -15.31 5.05 0.62
CA ILE A 296 -13.89 5.13 0.28
C ILE A 296 -13.68 5.94 -1.00
N TYR A 297 -14.45 5.64 -2.05
CA TYR A 297 -14.38 6.38 -3.31
C TYR A 297 -14.80 7.83 -3.15
N ARG A 298 -15.89 8.07 -2.41
CA ARG A 298 -16.46 9.40 -2.22
C ARG A 298 -15.55 10.31 -1.40
N ASP A 299 -14.97 9.80 -0.32
CA ASP A 299 -14.37 10.63 0.72
C ASP A 299 -12.83 10.56 0.75
N LEU A 300 -12.24 9.42 0.36
CA LEU A 300 -10.80 9.14 0.51
C LEU A 300 -10.03 9.15 -0.83
N ILE A 301 -10.70 9.04 -1.98
CA ILE A 301 -10.03 9.09 -3.28
C ILE A 301 -10.09 10.52 -3.84
N PRO A 302 -8.95 11.14 -4.15
CA PRO A 302 -8.95 12.47 -4.76
C PRO A 302 -9.61 12.47 -6.14
N GLU A 303 -10.31 13.56 -6.47
CA GLU A 303 -11.05 13.70 -7.72
C GLU A 303 -10.17 13.46 -8.97
N TYR A 304 -8.92 13.91 -8.92
CA TYR A 304 -7.99 13.80 -10.05
C TYR A 304 -7.43 12.38 -10.28
N VAL A 305 -7.68 11.42 -9.39
CA VAL A 305 -7.32 9.99 -9.57
C VAL A 305 -8.51 9.05 -9.37
N ASN A 306 -9.74 9.57 -9.38
CA ASN A 306 -10.94 8.76 -9.20
C ASN A 306 -11.10 7.67 -10.30
N PHE A 307 -10.57 7.92 -11.50
CA PHE A 307 -10.53 6.97 -12.60
C PHE A 307 -9.57 5.81 -12.34
N ALA A 308 -8.53 6.00 -11.51
CA ALA A 308 -7.65 4.93 -11.09
C ALA A 308 -8.11 4.29 -9.78
N ARG A 309 -9.02 4.93 -9.04
CA ARG A 309 -9.50 4.49 -7.72
C ARG A 309 -8.34 4.36 -6.71
N THR A 310 -7.38 5.28 -6.76
CA THR A 310 -6.15 5.23 -5.94
C THR A 310 -6.32 6.00 -4.64
N ILE A 311 -5.98 5.37 -3.52
CA ILE A 311 -5.72 6.06 -2.25
C ILE A 311 -4.23 6.38 -2.22
N TYR A 312 -3.84 7.60 -1.85
CA TYR A 312 -2.43 7.92 -1.66
C TYR A 312 -1.97 7.52 -0.27
N GLU A 313 -0.77 6.97 -0.20
CA GLU A 313 -0.09 6.56 1.01
C GLU A 313 0.14 7.75 1.98
N ASP A 314 0.38 8.95 1.44
CA ASP A 314 0.54 10.20 2.19
C ASP A 314 -0.72 10.59 2.98
N ASP A 315 -1.90 10.15 2.54
CA ASP A 315 -3.16 10.37 3.27
C ASP A 315 -3.24 9.49 4.53
N LEU A 316 -2.53 8.37 4.56
CA LEU A 316 -2.54 7.40 5.68
C LEU A 316 -1.45 7.68 6.72
N GLY A 317 -0.35 8.33 6.33
CA GLY A 317 0.82 8.45 7.19
C GLY A 317 2.05 9.01 6.50
N GLU A 318 3.16 9.02 7.23
CA GLU A 318 4.46 9.37 6.66
C GLU A 318 5.09 8.14 5.99
N VAL A 319 5.42 8.26 4.71
CA VAL A 319 6.03 7.19 3.92
C VAL A 319 7.50 7.02 4.31
N ALA A 320 7.87 5.81 4.70
CA ALA A 320 9.24 5.46 5.03
C ALA A 320 10.04 5.03 3.79
N VAL A 321 9.51 4.07 3.04
CA VAL A 321 10.17 3.43 1.90
C VAL A 321 9.16 2.80 0.94
N ASP A 322 9.56 2.64 -0.31
CA ASP A 322 8.81 1.86 -1.29
C ASP A 322 9.30 0.41 -1.29
N VAL A 323 8.38 -0.55 -1.22
CA VAL A 323 8.68 -1.99 -1.27
C VAL A 323 8.29 -2.52 -2.63
N ASN A 324 9.26 -3.03 -3.39
CA ASN A 324 9.06 -3.51 -4.76
C ASN A 324 9.43 -4.99 -4.86
N TYR A 325 8.52 -5.81 -5.36
CA TYR A 325 8.68 -7.24 -5.58
C TYR A 325 8.60 -7.55 -7.08
N LEU A 326 9.76 -7.73 -7.70
CA LEU A 326 9.90 -7.70 -9.15
C LEU A 326 10.37 -9.05 -9.70
N ASP A 327 9.82 -9.49 -10.83
CA ASP A 327 10.31 -10.68 -11.54
C ASP A 327 11.60 -10.36 -12.28
N VAL A 328 12.74 -10.77 -11.72
CA VAL A 328 14.06 -10.59 -12.31
C VAL A 328 14.50 -11.82 -13.12
N GLY A 329 13.59 -12.76 -13.36
CA GLY A 329 13.85 -14.00 -14.06
C GLY A 329 13.77 -13.87 -15.58
N ASN A 330 14.90 -14.03 -16.28
CA ASN A 330 14.91 -14.01 -17.76
C ASN A 330 14.28 -15.26 -18.41
N ALA A 331 14.29 -16.42 -17.74
CA ALA A 331 13.83 -17.71 -18.30
C ALA A 331 12.92 -18.54 -17.37
N LYS A 332 13.03 -18.33 -16.06
CA LYS A 332 12.09 -18.82 -15.05
C LYS A 332 11.84 -17.66 -14.10
N SER A 333 10.58 -17.41 -13.79
CA SER A 333 10.21 -16.34 -12.86
C SER A 333 11.00 -16.47 -11.57
N LYS A 334 11.73 -15.42 -11.24
CA LYS A 334 12.52 -15.30 -10.02
C LYS A 334 12.24 -13.93 -9.47
N PHE A 335 11.36 -13.88 -8.48
CA PHE A 335 11.04 -12.63 -7.84
C PHE A 335 12.11 -12.21 -6.84
N GLN A 336 12.27 -10.90 -6.69
CA GLN A 336 13.23 -10.30 -5.78
C GLN A 336 12.68 -9.00 -5.20
N LEU A 337 12.90 -8.80 -3.90
CA LEU A 337 12.62 -7.55 -3.20
C LEU A 337 13.68 -6.47 -3.43
N PHE A 338 13.19 -5.24 -3.58
CA PHE A 338 13.93 -4.00 -3.65
C PHE A 338 13.21 -2.91 -2.83
N ILE A 339 13.90 -2.35 -1.85
CA ILE A 339 13.38 -1.30 -0.97
C ILE A 339 14.03 0.04 -1.34
N CYS A 340 13.24 1.05 -1.70
CA CYS A 340 13.73 2.30 -2.27
C CYS A 340 13.38 3.54 -1.45
#